data_AF-A0AAQ3R3Z0-F1
#
_entry.id   AF-A0AAQ3R3Z0-F1
#
_cell.length_a   1.000
_cell.length_b   1.000
_cell.length_c   1.000
_cell.angle_alpha   90.00
_cell.angle_beta   90.00
_cell.angle_gamma   90.00
#
_symmetry.space_group_name_H-M   'P 1'
#
loop_
_entity.id
_entity.type
_entity.pdbx_description
1 polymer ?
#
loop_
_entity_poly.entity_id
_entity_poly.type
_entity_poly.pdbx_seq_one_letter_code
_entity_poly.pdbx_strand_id
1 'polypeptide(L)'
;MAPHVCEICQTARAQILRPKNHARICAPCFISTFEAEVAETIMSTELFQPGEKVAIGASGGKDSTVLASVLKTLNDRHDWKLDLVLLSIDEGITGYRDHSLEAVKRHSAAYDLPLKIVSYQELYGWSMDQVVAQIGKKGNCTYCGVFRRQALDRGAAMLGVGHVVTGHNADDVAETVLMNLLRGDLPRLSRATNILTHTPSAAKATADSCSQEVSFTDVKRSKPLMYAYEKEIVLYAHHKKLDYFSTECIYSPEAFRGSARTLIKNLERIRPESILDVVRSGIDMAKLVPGGDINCQGSCSSNKKQTVAANADNEEEAEGGCGSSNGKESGGEMAQMELKLQQDELAETSGMETEIKLPAKVTQAANKSDLSQNTASTGMSSIPIRTKQTKSLGKPERNVAPPKQKLGQCERCGYLSSQAICKACVLLEGLNKARPRTGIEVGGNPG
;
A
#
# COMPACT_ATOMS: atom_id res chain seq x y z
N MET A 1 -13.78 11.83 35.95
CA MET A 1 -12.72 12.63 35.30
C MET A 1 -13.41 13.70 34.45
N ALA A 2 -13.00 14.96 34.55
CA ALA A 2 -13.61 16.04 33.75
C ALA A 2 -13.36 15.79 32.24
N PRO A 3 -14.31 16.14 31.35
CA PRO A 3 -14.11 15.97 29.92
C PRO A 3 -12.93 16.85 29.47
N HIS A 4 -11.92 16.25 28.84
CA HIS A 4 -10.83 17.01 28.25
C HIS A 4 -11.37 17.97 27.17
N VAL A 5 -10.98 19.24 27.26
CA VAL A 5 -11.24 20.25 26.22
C VAL A 5 -10.36 20.01 25.00
N CYS A 6 -10.78 20.52 23.85
CA CYS A 6 -10.00 20.49 22.63
C CYS A 6 -8.78 21.41 22.74
N GLU A 7 -7.59 20.88 22.44
CA GLU A 7 -6.33 21.64 22.51
C GLU A 7 -6.28 22.85 21.55
N ILE A 8 -7.01 22.78 20.42
CA ILE A 8 -7.04 23.84 19.39
C ILE A 8 -8.03 24.96 19.76
N CYS A 9 -9.30 24.64 20.00
CA CYS A 9 -10.34 25.66 20.22
C CYS A 9 -10.66 25.95 21.69
N GLN A 10 -10.14 25.16 22.64
CA GLN A 10 -10.29 25.27 24.10
C GLN A 10 -11.73 25.33 24.67
N THR A 11 -12.74 25.33 23.80
CA THR A 11 -14.16 25.54 24.12
C THR A 11 -14.97 24.25 23.97
N ALA A 12 -14.77 23.51 22.88
CA ALA A 12 -15.44 22.23 22.64
C ALA A 12 -14.75 21.08 23.39
N ARG A 13 -15.55 20.08 23.80
CA ARG A 13 -15.04 18.81 24.33
C ARG A 13 -14.23 18.06 23.25
N ALA A 14 -13.06 17.55 23.63
CA ALA A 14 -12.28 16.65 22.78
C ALA A 14 -13.03 15.32 22.57
N GLN A 15 -13.13 14.92 21.31
CA GLN A 15 -13.79 13.68 20.87
C GLN A 15 -12.80 12.70 20.23
N ILE A 16 -11.71 13.23 19.66
CA ILE A 16 -10.73 12.52 18.86
C ILE A 16 -9.37 12.62 19.56
N LEU A 17 -8.65 11.50 19.60
CA LEU A 17 -7.22 11.45 19.89
C LEU A 17 -6.51 11.30 18.55
N ARG A 18 -5.71 12.28 18.12
CA ARG A 18 -5.03 12.21 16.82
C ARG A 18 -4.03 11.04 16.79
N PRO A 19 -4.02 10.21 15.73
CA PRO A 19 -3.03 9.14 15.59
C PRO A 19 -1.58 9.65 15.54
N LYS A 20 -1.33 10.75 14.82
CA LYS A 20 0.02 11.30 14.58
C LYS A 20 0.77 11.69 15.87
N ASN A 21 0.12 12.48 16.72
CA ASN A 21 0.75 13.20 17.83
C ASN A 21 -0.01 13.10 19.16
N HIS A 22 -1.04 12.26 19.24
CA HIS A 22 -1.92 12.11 20.40
C HIS A 22 -2.63 13.40 20.89
N ALA A 23 -2.71 14.44 20.05
CA ALA A 23 -3.45 15.66 20.37
C ALA A 23 -4.96 15.38 20.54
N ARG A 24 -5.57 15.96 21.58
CA ARG A 24 -6.97 15.77 21.95
C ARG A 24 -7.82 16.90 21.37
N ILE A 25 -8.65 16.59 20.38
CA ILE A 25 -9.38 17.60 19.60
C ILE A 25 -10.84 17.25 19.36
N CYS A 26 -11.66 18.26 19.07
CA CYS A 26 -13.05 18.08 18.65
C CYS A 26 -13.14 17.76 17.15
N ALA A 27 -14.26 17.19 16.70
CA ALA A 27 -14.44 16.80 15.30
C ALA A 27 -14.34 17.97 14.29
N PRO A 28 -14.89 19.17 14.54
CA PRO A 28 -14.72 20.32 13.64
C PRO A 28 -13.25 20.73 13.46
N CYS A 29 -12.49 20.88 14.55
CA CYS A 29 -11.08 21.22 14.48
C CYS A 29 -10.25 20.13 13.79
N PHE A 30 -10.57 18.85 14.00
CA PHE A 30 -9.92 17.77 13.27
C PHE A 30 -10.16 17.85 11.76
N ILE A 31 -11.40 18.09 11.33
CA ILE A 31 -11.75 18.25 9.91
C ILE A 31 -10.96 19.42 9.30
N SER A 32 -10.95 20.59 9.95
CA SER A 32 -10.23 21.76 9.43
C SER A 32 -8.72 21.55 9.38
N THR A 33 -8.13 20.92 10.42
CA THR A 33 -6.68 20.64 10.45
C THR A 33 -6.28 19.58 9.43
N PHE A 34 -7.08 18.53 9.25
CA PHE A 34 -6.83 17.50 8.24
C PHE A 34 -6.90 18.07 6.81
N GLU A 35 -7.91 18.89 6.52
CA GLU A 35 -8.02 19.60 5.24
C GLU A 35 -6.85 20.59 5.04
N ALA A 36 -6.41 21.29 6.09
CA ALA A 36 -5.27 22.20 6.01
C ALA A 36 -3.93 21.48 5.76
N GLU A 37 -3.66 20.34 6.41
CA GLU A 37 -2.45 19.54 6.16
C GLU A 37 -2.40 19.00 4.72
N VAL A 38 -3.55 18.63 4.15
CA VAL A 38 -3.64 18.22 2.73
C VAL A 38 -3.47 19.42 1.80
N ALA A 39 -4.06 20.59 2.12
CA ALA A 39 -3.85 21.82 1.36
C ALA A 39 -2.38 22.28 1.37
N GLU A 40 -1.72 22.24 2.53
CA GLU A 40 -0.28 22.52 2.68
C GLU A 40 0.55 21.54 1.83
N THR A 41 0.22 20.26 1.85
CA THR A 41 0.88 19.25 0.98
C THR A 41 0.72 19.60 -0.50
N ILE A 42 -0.49 19.95 -0.94
CA ILE A 42 -0.79 20.34 -2.34
C ILE A 42 -0.03 21.61 -2.75
N MET A 43 -0.03 22.63 -1.89
CA MET A 43 0.56 23.94 -2.19
C MET A 43 2.10 23.92 -2.13
N SER A 44 2.68 23.28 -1.11
CA SER A 44 4.15 23.19 -0.94
C SER A 44 4.86 22.35 -2.01
N THR A 45 4.11 21.52 -2.74
CA THR A 45 4.62 20.69 -3.84
C THR A 45 4.06 21.09 -5.21
N GLU A 46 3.37 22.24 -5.27
CA GLU A 46 2.79 22.84 -6.49
C GLU A 46 2.04 21.83 -7.38
N LEU A 47 1.25 20.93 -6.77
CA LEU A 47 0.69 19.77 -7.49
C LEU A 47 -0.20 20.16 -8.67
N PHE A 48 -0.97 21.24 -8.55
CA PHE A 48 -1.98 21.63 -9.53
C PHE A 48 -1.74 23.04 -10.06
N GLN A 49 -2.04 23.24 -11.34
CA GLN A 49 -2.14 24.58 -11.92
C GLN A 49 -3.59 25.11 -11.85
N PRO A 50 -3.83 26.41 -11.63
CA PRO A 50 -5.19 26.95 -11.64
C PRO A 50 -5.88 26.71 -12.98
N GLY A 51 -7.09 26.15 -12.95
CA GLY A 51 -7.81 25.76 -14.18
C GLY A 51 -7.39 24.41 -14.79
N GLU A 52 -6.49 23.65 -14.17
CA GLU A 52 -6.10 22.32 -14.65
C GLU A 52 -7.26 21.31 -14.55
N LYS A 53 -7.37 20.43 -15.54
CA LYS A 53 -8.30 19.31 -15.54
C LYS A 53 -7.66 18.08 -14.92
N VAL A 54 -8.31 17.51 -13.89
CA VAL A 54 -7.68 16.56 -12.97
C VAL A 54 -8.59 15.36 -12.71
N ALA A 55 -8.09 14.15 -12.96
CA ALA A 55 -8.83 12.89 -12.83
C ALA A 55 -8.55 12.20 -11.49
N ILE A 56 -9.56 12.07 -10.63
CA ILE A 56 -9.47 11.40 -9.34
C ILE A 56 -9.74 9.90 -9.52
N GLY A 57 -8.76 9.06 -9.21
CA GLY A 57 -8.87 7.60 -9.24
C GLY A 57 -9.84 7.08 -8.18
N ALA A 58 -11.08 6.78 -8.58
CA ALA A 58 -12.18 6.41 -7.71
C ALA A 58 -12.37 4.88 -7.65
N SER A 59 -11.93 4.24 -6.57
CA SER A 59 -12.16 2.79 -6.35
C SER A 59 -13.48 2.51 -5.62
N GLY A 60 -14.07 3.50 -4.96
CA GLY A 60 -15.20 3.34 -4.04
C GLY A 60 -14.79 2.96 -2.63
N GLY A 61 -13.48 2.78 -2.39
CA GLY A 61 -12.91 2.61 -1.06
C GLY A 61 -12.67 3.95 -0.36
N LYS A 62 -12.60 3.88 0.98
CA LYS A 62 -12.46 5.02 1.91
C LYS A 62 -11.46 6.10 1.45
N ASP A 63 -10.27 5.70 0.98
CA ASP A 63 -9.19 6.64 0.68
C ASP A 63 -9.49 7.46 -0.58
N SER A 64 -10.07 6.84 -1.61
CA SER A 64 -10.53 7.55 -2.82
C SER A 64 -11.75 8.44 -2.54
N THR A 65 -12.67 8.02 -1.68
CA THR A 65 -13.84 8.83 -1.33
C THR A 65 -13.46 10.05 -0.49
N VAL A 66 -12.53 9.89 0.47
CA VAL A 66 -11.98 11.01 1.24
C VAL A 66 -11.19 11.95 0.35
N LEU A 67 -10.34 11.44 -0.55
CA LEU A 67 -9.60 12.27 -1.52
C LEU A 67 -10.55 13.14 -2.36
N ALA A 68 -11.63 12.56 -2.91
CA ALA A 68 -12.63 13.31 -3.69
C ALA A 68 -13.33 14.39 -2.86
N SER A 69 -13.76 14.05 -1.63
CA SER A 69 -14.41 14.99 -0.71
C SER A 69 -13.49 16.15 -0.30
N VAL A 70 -12.22 15.86 0.00
CA VAL A 70 -11.23 16.86 0.39
C VAL A 70 -10.86 17.75 -0.79
N LEU A 71 -10.54 17.18 -1.97
CA LEU A 71 -10.20 17.98 -3.15
C LEU A 71 -11.34 18.89 -3.58
N LYS A 72 -12.60 18.42 -3.57
CA LYS A 72 -13.76 19.28 -3.84
C LYS A 72 -13.88 20.42 -2.82
N THR A 73 -13.77 20.09 -1.52
CA THR A 73 -13.83 21.10 -0.43
C THR A 73 -12.70 22.14 -0.55
N LEU A 74 -11.49 21.73 -0.94
CA LEU A 74 -10.35 22.62 -1.07
C LEU A 74 -10.38 23.45 -2.36
N ASN A 75 -10.82 22.87 -3.49
CA ASN A 75 -11.02 23.59 -4.75
C ASN A 75 -12.01 24.75 -4.56
N ASP A 76 -13.13 24.49 -3.88
CA ASP A 76 -14.16 25.50 -3.59
C ASP A 76 -13.70 26.54 -2.54
N ARG A 77 -12.81 26.16 -1.60
CA ARG A 77 -12.26 27.04 -0.55
C ARG A 77 -11.16 27.98 -1.04
N HIS A 78 -10.29 27.49 -1.92
CA HIS A 78 -9.09 28.19 -2.38
C HIS A 78 -9.21 28.75 -3.82
N ASP A 79 -10.37 28.59 -4.47
CA ASP A 79 -10.65 29.04 -5.84
C ASP A 79 -9.59 28.57 -6.86
N TRP A 80 -9.14 27.30 -6.73
CA TRP A 80 -8.18 26.69 -7.65
C TRP A 80 -8.75 26.46 -9.06
N LYS A 81 -10.07 26.54 -9.23
CA LYS A 81 -10.80 26.38 -10.50
C LYS A 81 -10.51 25.07 -11.24
N LEU A 82 -10.16 24.01 -10.51
CA LEU A 82 -9.86 22.70 -11.09
C LEU A 82 -11.12 22.07 -11.67
N ASP A 83 -11.02 21.53 -12.89
CA ASP A 83 -12.05 20.67 -13.49
C ASP A 83 -11.82 19.23 -13.00
N LEU A 84 -12.57 18.85 -11.95
CA LEU A 84 -12.42 17.58 -11.25
C LEU A 84 -13.33 16.51 -11.87
N VAL A 85 -12.74 15.43 -12.40
CA VAL A 85 -13.47 14.27 -12.94
C VAL A 85 -13.13 13.00 -12.16
N LEU A 86 -14.11 12.13 -11.93
CA LEU A 86 -13.91 10.81 -11.34
C LEU A 86 -13.57 9.78 -12.44
N LEU A 87 -12.48 9.05 -12.27
CA LEU A 87 -12.09 7.94 -13.14
C LEU A 87 -12.10 6.63 -12.34
N SER A 88 -13.00 5.71 -12.70
CA SER A 88 -13.14 4.41 -12.05
C SER A 88 -12.79 3.28 -13.01
N ILE A 89 -11.97 2.33 -12.55
CA ILE A 89 -11.56 1.16 -13.34
C ILE A 89 -12.36 -0.05 -12.88
N ASP A 90 -13.01 -0.75 -13.82
CA ASP A 90 -13.65 -2.03 -13.58
C ASP A 90 -12.73 -3.18 -14.00
N GLU A 91 -12.22 -3.92 -13.02
CA GLU A 91 -11.34 -5.06 -13.25
C GLU A 91 -12.08 -6.33 -13.72
N GLY A 92 -13.41 -6.36 -13.71
CA GLY A 92 -14.20 -7.55 -14.02
C GLY A 92 -14.00 -8.67 -12.99
N ILE A 93 -14.15 -8.34 -11.69
CA ILE A 93 -14.11 -9.30 -10.58
C ILE A 93 -15.54 -9.48 -10.04
N THR A 94 -16.13 -10.63 -10.37
CA THR A 94 -17.55 -10.94 -10.12
C THR A 94 -17.89 -10.88 -8.63
N GLY A 95 -18.90 -10.07 -8.25
CA GLY A 95 -19.38 -9.99 -6.87
C GLY A 95 -18.49 -9.19 -5.92
N TYR A 96 -17.44 -8.53 -6.43
CA TYR A 96 -16.64 -7.55 -5.68
C TYR A 96 -16.84 -6.14 -6.26
N ARG A 97 -16.78 -5.99 -7.59
CA ARG A 97 -16.71 -4.67 -8.22
C ARG A 97 -18.07 -3.98 -8.39
N ASP A 98 -19.14 -4.76 -8.57
CA ASP A 98 -20.50 -4.29 -8.81
C ASP A 98 -20.96 -3.23 -7.78
N HIS A 99 -20.84 -3.56 -6.48
CA HIS A 99 -21.25 -2.70 -5.37
C HIS A 99 -20.34 -1.49 -5.14
N SER A 100 -19.03 -1.61 -5.47
CA SER A 100 -18.11 -0.48 -5.34
C SER A 100 -18.29 0.54 -6.46
N LEU A 101 -18.68 0.11 -7.67
CA LEU A 101 -19.08 1.01 -8.75
C LEU A 101 -20.38 1.77 -8.40
N GLU A 102 -21.33 1.12 -7.73
CA GLU A 102 -22.54 1.78 -7.23
C GLU A 102 -22.23 2.86 -6.19
N ALA A 103 -21.30 2.61 -5.25
CA ALA A 103 -20.82 3.64 -4.33
C ALA A 103 -20.18 4.82 -5.07
N VAL A 104 -19.32 4.58 -6.07
CA VAL A 104 -18.71 5.64 -6.89
C VAL A 104 -19.75 6.45 -7.66
N LYS A 105 -20.79 5.81 -8.24
CA LYS A 105 -21.92 6.52 -8.87
C LYS A 105 -22.66 7.43 -7.88
N ARG A 106 -22.87 6.97 -6.65
CA ARG A 106 -23.50 7.79 -5.59
C ARG A 106 -22.60 8.95 -5.14
N HIS A 107 -21.28 8.80 -5.17
CA HIS A 107 -20.35 9.91 -4.94
C HIS A 107 -20.34 10.94 -6.08
N SER A 108 -20.35 10.47 -7.34
CA SER A 108 -20.48 11.34 -8.53
C SER A 108 -21.71 12.25 -8.41
N ALA A 109 -22.88 11.67 -8.09
CA ALA A 109 -24.11 12.43 -7.88
C ALA A 109 -24.09 13.34 -6.64
N ALA A 110 -23.42 12.94 -5.54
CA ALA A 110 -23.40 13.72 -4.30
C ALA A 110 -22.44 14.93 -4.34
N TYR A 111 -21.39 14.88 -5.17
CA TYR A 111 -20.39 15.95 -5.29
C TYR A 111 -20.47 16.73 -6.61
N ASP A 112 -21.43 16.38 -7.48
CA ASP A 112 -21.57 16.90 -8.85
C ASP A 112 -20.26 16.79 -9.65
N LEU A 113 -19.64 15.61 -9.60
CA LEU A 113 -18.39 15.31 -10.30
C LEU A 113 -18.67 14.32 -11.44
N PRO A 114 -18.33 14.64 -12.71
CA PRO A 114 -18.49 13.73 -13.83
C PRO A 114 -17.76 12.40 -13.59
N LEU A 115 -18.33 11.28 -14.01
CA LEU A 115 -17.77 9.95 -13.79
C LEU A 115 -17.57 9.20 -15.10
N LYS A 116 -16.32 8.79 -15.35
CA LYS A 116 -15.97 7.80 -16.38
C LYS A 116 -15.65 6.47 -15.72
N ILE A 117 -16.30 5.42 -16.21
CA ILE A 117 -15.96 4.04 -15.90
C ILE A 117 -15.27 3.44 -17.14
N VAL A 118 -14.17 2.72 -16.94
CA VAL A 118 -13.42 2.02 -18.00
C VAL A 118 -13.16 0.59 -17.55
N SER A 119 -13.44 -0.41 -18.39
CA SER A 119 -13.30 -1.82 -18.01
C SER A 119 -12.03 -2.48 -18.59
N TYR A 120 -11.51 -3.50 -17.91
CA TYR A 120 -10.43 -4.33 -18.49
C TYR A 120 -10.90 -5.08 -19.74
N GLN A 121 -12.18 -5.49 -19.79
CA GLN A 121 -12.75 -6.17 -20.95
C GLN A 121 -12.73 -5.28 -22.20
N GLU A 122 -13.02 -3.98 -22.04
CA GLU A 122 -12.95 -2.96 -23.10
C GLU A 122 -11.51 -2.63 -23.51
N LEU A 123 -10.59 -2.48 -22.54
CA LEU A 123 -9.20 -2.07 -22.81
C LEU A 123 -8.27 -3.16 -23.32
N TYR A 124 -8.53 -4.41 -22.92
CA TYR A 124 -7.59 -5.53 -23.11
C TYR A 124 -8.26 -6.79 -23.69
N GLY A 125 -9.60 -6.86 -23.72
CA GLY A 125 -10.31 -8.09 -24.08
C GLY A 125 -10.37 -9.15 -22.98
N TRP A 126 -9.84 -8.86 -21.78
CA TRP A 126 -9.74 -9.78 -20.64
C TRP A 126 -10.31 -9.17 -19.37
N SER A 127 -10.98 -9.99 -18.56
CA SER A 127 -11.34 -9.69 -17.17
C SER A 127 -10.35 -10.31 -16.19
N MET A 128 -10.26 -9.80 -14.96
CA MET A 128 -9.40 -10.41 -13.93
C MET A 128 -9.82 -11.84 -13.59
N ASP A 129 -11.11 -12.18 -13.63
CA ASP A 129 -11.57 -13.54 -13.39
C ASP A 129 -11.04 -14.52 -14.46
N GLN A 130 -10.98 -14.11 -15.73
CA GLN A 130 -10.35 -14.90 -16.81
C GLN A 130 -8.83 -15.00 -16.64
N VAL A 131 -8.15 -13.91 -16.27
CA VAL A 131 -6.70 -13.92 -16.00
C VAL A 131 -6.37 -14.91 -14.87
N VAL A 132 -7.13 -14.88 -13.77
CA VAL A 132 -6.95 -15.82 -12.64
C VAL A 132 -7.29 -17.26 -13.02
N ALA A 133 -8.24 -17.49 -13.91
CA ALA A 133 -8.54 -18.83 -14.43
C ALA A 133 -7.36 -19.44 -15.22
N GLN A 134 -6.51 -18.62 -15.86
CA GLN A 134 -5.33 -19.07 -16.59
C GLN A 134 -4.07 -19.19 -15.73
N ILE A 135 -3.71 -18.13 -14.99
CA ILE A 135 -2.45 -18.08 -14.23
C ILE A 135 -2.56 -18.68 -12.82
N GLY A 136 -3.78 -18.93 -12.35
CA GLY A 136 -4.08 -19.32 -10.98
C GLY A 136 -4.11 -18.15 -10.00
N LYS A 137 -4.16 -18.48 -8.70
CA LYS A 137 -4.32 -17.49 -7.62
C LYS A 137 -3.02 -16.81 -7.19
N LYS A 138 -1.86 -17.42 -7.43
CA LYS A 138 -0.56 -16.86 -7.05
C LYS A 138 -0.10 -15.83 -8.09
N GLY A 139 0.37 -14.67 -7.64
CA GLY A 139 0.92 -13.62 -8.51
C GLY A 139 -0.10 -12.77 -9.30
N ASN A 140 -1.39 -13.10 -9.27
CA ASN A 140 -2.44 -12.36 -10.00
C ASN A 140 -2.53 -10.87 -9.65
N CYS A 141 -2.24 -10.49 -8.41
CA CYS A 141 -2.22 -9.11 -7.95
C CYS A 141 -1.13 -8.27 -8.64
N THR A 142 -0.05 -8.90 -9.12
CA THR A 142 0.99 -8.23 -9.92
C THR A 142 0.44 -7.79 -11.28
N TYR A 143 -0.24 -8.70 -12.01
CA TYR A 143 -0.90 -8.40 -13.27
C TYR A 143 -2.00 -7.34 -13.10
N CYS A 144 -2.87 -7.52 -12.11
CA CYS A 144 -3.91 -6.55 -11.78
C CYS A 144 -3.33 -5.15 -11.51
N GLY A 145 -2.21 -5.06 -10.77
CA GLY A 145 -1.51 -3.79 -10.50
C GLY A 145 -0.81 -3.16 -11.71
N VAL A 146 -0.46 -3.93 -12.74
CA VAL A 146 0.05 -3.40 -14.02
C VAL A 146 -1.13 -2.90 -14.87
N PHE A 147 -2.15 -3.73 -15.09
CA PHE A 147 -3.32 -3.39 -15.89
C PHE A 147 -4.11 -2.20 -15.30
N ARG A 148 -4.21 -2.06 -13.97
CA ARG A 148 -4.88 -0.91 -13.34
C ARG A 148 -4.17 0.39 -13.64
N ARG A 149 -2.82 0.38 -13.65
CA ARG A 149 -2.02 1.56 -13.98
C ARG A 149 -2.23 1.96 -15.45
N GLN A 150 -2.03 1.03 -16.37
CA GLN A 150 -2.28 1.26 -17.79
C GLN A 150 -3.74 1.68 -18.08
N ALA A 151 -4.71 1.17 -17.32
CA ALA A 151 -6.12 1.53 -17.46
C ALA A 151 -6.43 2.95 -16.97
N LEU A 152 -5.77 3.40 -15.90
CA LEU A 152 -5.84 4.80 -15.46
C LEU A 152 -5.25 5.75 -16.50
N ASP A 153 -4.11 5.40 -17.11
CA ASP A 153 -3.44 6.27 -18.09
C ASP A 153 -4.26 6.37 -19.39
N ARG A 154 -4.75 5.24 -19.90
CA ARG A 154 -5.68 5.20 -21.05
C ARG A 154 -7.00 5.91 -20.75
N GLY A 155 -7.56 5.71 -19.55
CA GLY A 155 -8.80 6.36 -19.11
C GLY A 155 -8.66 7.87 -18.94
N ALA A 156 -7.47 8.37 -18.56
CA ALA A 156 -7.15 9.79 -18.50
C ALA A 156 -7.02 10.39 -19.91
N ALA A 157 -6.32 9.71 -20.83
CA ALA A 157 -6.25 10.12 -22.23
C ALA A 157 -7.64 10.20 -22.89
N MET A 158 -8.51 9.21 -22.66
CA MET A 158 -9.92 9.23 -23.10
C MET A 158 -10.75 10.43 -22.59
N LEU A 159 -10.30 11.09 -21.52
CA LEU A 159 -10.95 12.27 -20.93
C LEU A 159 -10.27 13.60 -21.30
N GLY A 160 -9.15 13.54 -22.05
CA GLY A 160 -8.28 14.69 -22.27
C GLY A 160 -7.61 15.19 -20.99
N VAL A 161 -7.21 14.29 -20.10
CA VAL A 161 -6.68 14.62 -18.76
C VAL A 161 -5.21 14.24 -18.63
N GLY A 162 -4.36 15.26 -18.49
CA GLY A 162 -2.91 15.09 -18.28
C GLY A 162 -2.50 14.76 -16.85
N HIS A 163 -3.42 14.76 -15.88
CA HIS A 163 -3.09 14.58 -14.45
C HIS A 163 -4.11 13.69 -13.72
N VAL A 164 -3.64 12.54 -13.23
CA VAL A 164 -4.40 11.59 -12.40
C VAL A 164 -3.99 11.68 -10.92
N VAL A 165 -4.95 11.71 -10.02
CA VAL A 165 -4.73 11.77 -8.56
C VAL A 165 -5.17 10.46 -7.92
N THR A 166 -4.37 9.94 -6.99
CA THR A 166 -4.66 8.66 -6.32
C THR A 166 -4.68 8.79 -4.80
N GLY A 167 -5.60 8.07 -4.15
CA GLY A 167 -5.78 8.08 -2.69
C GLY A 167 -4.74 7.28 -1.91
N HIS A 168 -3.49 7.21 -2.37
CA HIS A 168 -2.42 6.54 -1.62
C HIS A 168 -2.10 7.35 -0.35
N ASN A 169 -2.18 6.68 0.80
CA ASN A 169 -1.97 7.29 2.11
C ASN A 169 -0.54 7.02 2.64
N ALA A 170 -0.19 7.59 3.80
CA ALA A 170 1.12 7.42 4.42
C ALA A 170 1.45 5.95 4.74
N ASP A 171 0.47 5.17 5.19
CA ASP A 171 0.61 3.73 5.44
C ASP A 171 0.93 2.96 4.14
N ASP A 172 0.25 3.25 3.02
CA ASP A 172 0.51 2.61 1.71
C ASP A 172 1.92 2.90 1.19
N VAL A 173 2.42 4.12 1.41
CA VAL A 173 3.78 4.53 1.02
C VAL A 173 4.81 3.87 1.95
N ALA A 174 4.58 3.85 3.27
CA ALA A 174 5.45 3.17 4.22
C ALA A 174 5.51 1.65 3.97
N GLU A 175 4.36 1.01 3.70
CA GLU A 175 4.29 -0.39 3.25
C GLU A 175 5.15 -0.61 2.00
N THR A 176 5.10 0.31 1.04
CA THR A 176 5.84 0.18 -0.23
C THR A 176 7.35 0.41 -0.06
N VAL A 177 7.77 1.39 0.76
CA VAL A 177 9.19 1.60 1.11
C VAL A 177 9.76 0.36 1.78
N LEU A 178 9.07 -0.17 2.79
CA LEU A 178 9.48 -1.38 3.49
C LEU A 178 9.53 -2.60 2.56
N MET A 179 8.52 -2.78 1.69
CA MET A 179 8.49 -3.88 0.72
C MET A 179 9.63 -3.83 -0.31
N ASN A 180 10.12 -2.63 -0.67
CA ASN A 180 11.24 -2.49 -1.60
C ASN A 180 12.58 -2.70 -0.88
N LEU A 181 12.73 -2.16 0.34
CA LEU A 181 13.90 -2.39 1.19
C LEU A 181 14.11 -3.89 1.48
N LEU A 182 13.05 -4.60 1.88
CA LEU A 182 13.10 -6.06 2.15
C LEU A 182 13.38 -6.91 0.90
N ARG A 183 13.29 -6.35 -0.31
CA ARG A 183 13.65 -7.01 -1.57
C ARG A 183 15.03 -6.61 -2.11
N GLY A 184 15.73 -5.67 -1.46
CA GLY A 184 16.95 -5.06 -2.00
C GLY A 184 16.72 -4.17 -3.23
N ASP A 185 15.47 -3.79 -3.52
CA ASP A 185 15.08 -3.09 -4.75
C ASP A 185 15.02 -1.57 -4.54
N LEU A 186 16.19 -1.00 -4.21
CA LEU A 186 16.34 0.42 -3.92
C LEU A 186 16.04 1.34 -5.13
N PRO A 187 16.37 1.00 -6.40
CA PRO A 187 16.02 1.83 -7.55
C PRO A 187 14.51 2.01 -7.78
N ARG A 188 13.65 1.16 -7.20
CA ARG A 188 12.19 1.38 -7.21
C ARG A 188 11.70 2.37 -6.15
N LEU A 189 12.55 2.83 -5.22
CA LEU A 189 12.17 3.80 -4.19
C LEU A 189 11.87 5.20 -4.75
N SER A 190 12.62 5.73 -5.73
CA SER A 190 12.38 7.09 -6.25
C SER A 190 10.95 7.27 -6.75
N ARG A 191 10.49 6.36 -7.61
CA ARG A 191 9.12 6.33 -8.16
C ARG A 191 8.05 6.02 -7.10
N ALA A 192 8.39 5.28 -6.05
CA ALA A 192 7.45 4.98 -4.96
C ALA A 192 7.25 6.19 -4.02
N THR A 193 8.32 6.92 -3.74
CA THR A 193 8.40 7.98 -2.71
C THR A 193 8.23 9.39 -3.26
N ASN A 194 8.34 9.61 -4.58
CA ASN A 194 7.98 10.89 -5.16
C ASN A 194 6.45 11.10 -5.09
N ILE A 195 6.02 12.29 -4.67
CA ILE A 195 4.61 12.68 -4.60
C ILE A 195 4.01 12.88 -6.00
N LEU A 196 4.82 13.37 -6.95
CA LEU A 196 4.52 13.50 -8.37
C LEU A 196 5.33 12.46 -9.14
N THR A 197 4.67 11.72 -10.02
CA THR A 197 5.34 10.78 -10.92
C THR A 197 4.84 11.00 -12.33
N HIS A 198 5.76 11.17 -13.26
CA HIS A 198 5.47 11.15 -14.68
C HIS A 198 5.67 9.73 -15.20
N THR A 199 4.95 9.32 -16.24
CA THR A 199 5.36 8.21 -17.10
C THR A 199 6.30 8.75 -18.17
N PRO A 200 7.63 8.57 -18.07
CA PRO A 200 8.50 8.94 -19.17
C PRO A 200 8.39 7.84 -20.25
N SER A 201 7.66 8.12 -21.32
CA SER A 201 7.92 7.44 -22.59
C SER A 201 8.89 8.28 -23.40
N ALA A 202 9.80 7.61 -24.10
CA ALA A 202 10.89 8.24 -24.84
C ALA A 202 10.40 8.92 -26.13
N ALA A 203 9.77 10.08 -25.96
CA ALA A 203 9.69 11.13 -26.96
C ALA A 203 9.45 12.44 -26.22
N LYS A 204 10.45 13.32 -26.17
CA LYS A 204 10.12 14.75 -26.16
C LYS A 204 9.38 14.96 -27.48
N ALA A 205 8.07 15.20 -27.41
CA ALA A 205 7.37 15.75 -28.57
C ALA A 205 8.15 17.01 -28.98
N THR A 206 8.64 17.01 -30.21
CA THR A 206 9.16 18.22 -30.85
C THR A 206 8.11 19.31 -30.72
N ALA A 207 8.52 20.55 -30.45
CA ALA A 207 7.64 21.64 -30.01
C ALA A 207 6.59 22.12 -31.04
N ASP A 208 6.38 21.36 -32.12
CA ASP A 208 5.45 21.59 -33.21
C ASP A 208 4.30 20.58 -33.18
N SER A 209 3.34 20.80 -32.30
CA SER A 209 1.96 20.32 -32.51
C SER A 209 0.96 21.14 -31.69
N CYS A 210 0.26 22.06 -32.35
CA CYS A 210 -0.87 22.80 -31.78
C CYS A 210 -2.15 21.94 -31.74
N SER A 211 -2.06 20.73 -31.19
CA SER A 211 -3.18 19.79 -31.01
C SER A 211 -3.26 19.38 -29.54
N GLN A 212 -4.38 19.70 -28.88
CA GLN A 212 -4.66 19.36 -27.48
C GLN A 212 -5.02 17.86 -27.30
N GLU A 213 -4.29 16.95 -27.95
CA GLU A 213 -4.46 15.51 -27.75
C GLU A 213 -3.54 15.03 -26.63
N VAL A 214 -4.13 14.72 -25.48
CA VAL A 214 -3.40 14.13 -24.35
C VAL A 214 -3.07 12.68 -24.67
N SER A 215 -1.83 12.44 -25.09
CA SER A 215 -1.32 11.07 -25.25
C SER A 215 -1.35 10.32 -23.91
N PHE A 216 -1.73 9.04 -23.94
CA PHE A 216 -1.68 8.13 -22.79
C PHE A 216 -0.29 7.97 -22.18
N THR A 217 0.76 8.43 -22.87
CA THR A 217 2.14 8.35 -22.43
C THR A 217 2.55 9.45 -21.46
N ASP A 218 1.90 10.61 -21.45
CA ASP A 218 2.34 11.80 -20.69
C ASP A 218 1.37 12.18 -19.55
N VAL A 219 0.89 11.16 -18.83
CA VAL A 219 -0.05 11.34 -17.72
C VAL A 219 0.72 11.49 -16.40
N LYS A 220 0.67 12.69 -15.83
CA LYS A 220 1.17 12.99 -14.47
C LYS A 220 0.34 12.25 -13.43
N ARG A 221 0.97 11.79 -12.36
CA ARG A 221 0.29 11.11 -11.25
C ARG A 221 0.70 11.65 -9.89
N SER A 222 -0.26 12.11 -9.09
CA SER A 222 -0.03 12.66 -7.75
C SER A 222 -0.68 11.87 -6.60
N LYS A 223 -0.18 12.13 -5.38
CA LYS A 223 -0.60 11.49 -4.11
C LYS A 223 -0.85 12.54 -2.99
N PRO A 224 -1.93 13.35 -3.03
CA PRO A 224 -2.17 14.39 -2.01
C PRO A 224 -2.34 13.88 -0.57
N LEU A 225 -2.70 12.60 -0.40
CA LEU A 225 -2.82 11.95 0.91
C LEU A 225 -1.52 11.31 1.40
N MET A 226 -0.39 11.50 0.72
CA MET A 226 0.90 10.84 1.02
C MET A 226 1.40 11.03 2.47
N TYR A 227 1.00 12.10 3.17
CA TYR A 227 1.33 12.36 4.58
C TYR A 227 0.12 12.23 5.53
N ALA A 228 -1.02 11.75 5.04
CA ALA A 228 -2.22 11.45 5.83
C ALA A 228 -2.25 9.97 6.24
N TYR A 229 -2.56 9.68 7.52
CA TYR A 229 -2.58 8.31 8.05
C TYR A 229 -3.90 7.60 7.67
N GLU A 230 -3.86 6.27 7.45
CA GLU A 230 -5.05 5.44 7.20
C GLU A 230 -6.11 5.66 8.31
N LYS A 231 -5.67 5.80 9.56
CA LYS A 231 -6.55 6.08 10.71
C LYS A 231 -7.19 7.47 10.67
N GLU A 232 -6.49 8.49 10.18
CA GLU A 232 -7.05 9.85 10.05
C GLU A 232 -8.05 9.93 8.90
N ILE A 233 -7.76 9.26 7.78
CA ILE A 233 -8.70 9.10 6.66
C ILE A 233 -10.01 8.43 7.12
N VAL A 234 -9.91 7.37 7.92
CA VAL A 234 -11.08 6.70 8.53
C VAL A 234 -11.85 7.63 9.47
N LEU A 235 -11.15 8.39 10.33
CA LEU A 235 -11.79 9.39 11.20
C LEU A 235 -12.51 10.48 10.39
N TYR A 236 -11.88 10.98 9.32
CA TYR A 236 -12.46 12.02 8.46
C TYR A 236 -13.73 11.51 7.78
N ALA A 237 -13.66 10.33 7.15
CA ALA A 237 -14.82 9.68 6.54
C ALA A 237 -15.97 9.46 7.54
N HIS A 238 -15.64 9.01 8.76
CA HIS A 238 -16.62 8.81 9.83
C HIS A 238 -17.29 10.13 10.27
N HIS A 239 -16.53 11.18 10.53
CA HIS A 239 -17.07 12.45 11.02
C HIS A 239 -17.81 13.27 9.95
N LYS A 240 -17.41 13.16 8.68
CA LYS A 240 -18.17 13.71 7.53
C LYS A 240 -19.34 12.81 7.09
N LYS A 241 -19.51 11.63 7.70
CA LYS A 241 -20.51 10.60 7.35
C LYS A 241 -20.45 10.22 5.86
N LEU A 242 -19.23 10.09 5.32
CA LEU A 242 -19.05 9.61 3.96
C LEU A 242 -19.45 8.14 3.88
N ASP A 243 -20.27 7.79 2.90
CA ASP A 243 -20.45 6.41 2.50
C ASP A 243 -19.16 5.93 1.82
N TYR A 244 -18.73 4.70 2.06
CA TYR A 244 -17.62 4.08 1.35
C TYR A 244 -17.71 2.56 1.49
N PHE A 245 -17.21 1.86 0.48
CA PHE A 245 -17.17 0.41 0.46
C PHE A 245 -15.93 -0.10 1.21
N SER A 246 -16.11 -1.12 2.07
CA SER A 246 -15.05 -1.67 2.92
C SER A 246 -14.96 -3.19 2.80
N THR A 247 -14.77 -3.68 1.58
CA THR A 247 -14.50 -5.09 1.30
C THR A 247 -13.06 -5.28 0.86
N GLU A 248 -12.50 -6.45 1.15
CA GLU A 248 -11.19 -6.85 0.63
C GLU A 248 -11.39 -7.75 -0.60
N CYS A 249 -10.55 -7.56 -1.62
CA CYS A 249 -10.62 -8.33 -2.86
C CYS A 249 -10.34 -9.82 -2.61
N ILE A 250 -11.19 -10.70 -3.15
CA ILE A 250 -11.10 -12.17 -3.04
C ILE A 250 -9.74 -12.77 -3.43
N TYR A 251 -8.98 -12.07 -4.26
CA TYR A 251 -7.67 -12.52 -4.76
C TYR A 251 -6.48 -11.90 -4.00
N SER A 252 -6.72 -10.95 -3.09
CA SER A 252 -5.68 -10.27 -2.32
C SER A 252 -5.08 -11.01 -1.09
N PRO A 253 -5.68 -12.06 -0.47
CA PRO A 253 -5.18 -12.59 0.81
C PRO A 253 -3.73 -13.10 0.80
N GLU A 254 -3.25 -13.65 -0.32
CA GLU A 254 -1.89 -14.22 -0.44
C GLU A 254 -0.82 -13.16 -0.81
N ALA A 255 -1.15 -11.87 -0.82
CA ALA A 255 -0.24 -10.81 -1.24
C ALA A 255 0.82 -10.46 -0.16
N PHE A 256 2.10 -10.45 -0.55
CA PHE A 256 3.27 -10.10 0.30
C PHE A 256 3.11 -8.79 1.10
N ARG A 257 2.31 -7.84 0.60
CA ARG A 257 1.99 -6.57 1.29
C ARG A 257 1.37 -6.78 2.68
N GLY A 258 0.69 -7.90 2.94
CA GLY A 258 0.13 -8.24 4.26
C GLY A 258 1.17 -8.33 5.37
N SER A 259 2.37 -8.85 5.07
CA SER A 259 3.47 -8.95 6.04
C SER A 259 4.04 -7.57 6.38
N ALA A 260 4.30 -6.75 5.36
CA ALA A 260 4.78 -5.37 5.53
C ALA A 260 3.78 -4.52 6.34
N ARG A 261 2.49 -4.60 6.01
CA ARG A 261 1.39 -3.98 6.76
C ARG A 261 1.39 -4.33 8.24
N THR A 262 1.63 -5.60 8.55
CA THR A 262 1.64 -6.10 9.93
C THR A 262 2.84 -5.54 10.70
N LEU A 263 4.02 -5.45 10.07
CA LEU A 263 5.20 -4.85 10.68
C LEU A 263 5.02 -3.34 10.92
N ILE A 264 4.54 -2.58 9.93
CA ILE A 264 4.27 -1.13 10.08
C ILE A 264 3.28 -0.88 11.23
N LYS A 265 2.21 -1.67 11.35
CA LYS A 265 1.23 -1.56 12.45
C LYS A 265 1.80 -1.91 13.83
N ASN A 266 2.83 -2.76 13.90
CA ASN A 266 3.53 -3.04 15.14
C ASN A 266 4.47 -1.90 15.54
N LEU A 267 5.15 -1.27 14.58
CA LEU A 267 5.96 -0.07 14.81
C LEU A 267 5.10 1.11 15.26
N GLU A 268 3.98 1.36 14.58
CA GLU A 268 3.03 2.44 14.89
C GLU A 268 2.47 2.35 16.33
N ARG A 269 2.26 1.12 16.85
CA ARG A 269 1.83 0.88 18.24
C ARG A 269 2.87 1.31 19.27
N ILE A 270 4.15 1.30 18.92
CA ILE A 270 5.26 1.69 19.80
C ILE A 270 5.52 3.20 19.66
N ARG A 271 5.60 3.69 18.42
CA ARG A 271 5.78 5.11 18.08
C ARG A 271 4.91 5.46 16.87
N PRO A 272 3.88 6.32 17.01
CA PRO A 272 3.00 6.66 15.88
C PRO A 272 3.71 7.37 14.72
N GLU A 273 4.77 8.13 15.00
CA GLU A 273 5.58 8.82 14.00
C GLU A 273 6.31 7.86 13.04
N SER A 274 6.50 6.58 13.42
CA SER A 274 7.26 5.61 12.61
C SER A 274 6.73 5.43 11.18
N ILE A 275 5.46 5.71 10.91
CA ILE A 275 4.92 5.71 9.54
C ILE A 275 5.58 6.81 8.71
N LEU A 276 5.57 8.06 9.19
CA LEU A 276 6.20 9.18 8.49
C LEU A 276 7.72 9.09 8.49
N ASP A 277 8.32 8.56 9.56
CA ASP A 277 9.78 8.38 9.60
C ASP A 277 10.25 7.36 8.57
N VAL A 278 9.48 6.28 8.34
CA VAL A 278 9.74 5.33 7.24
C VAL A 278 9.55 6.00 5.86
N VAL A 279 8.51 6.82 5.68
CA VAL A 279 8.30 7.57 4.42
C VAL A 279 9.46 8.54 4.16
N ARG A 280 9.86 9.34 5.15
CA ARG A 280 11.01 10.27 5.08
C ARG A 280 12.30 9.53 4.78
N SER A 281 12.59 8.45 5.52
CA SER A 281 13.75 7.59 5.25
C SER A 281 13.74 7.04 3.83
N GLY A 282 12.57 6.67 3.29
CA GLY A 282 12.41 6.24 1.90
C GLY A 282 12.73 7.35 0.90
N ILE A 283 12.27 8.58 1.15
CA ILE A 283 12.57 9.76 0.32
C ILE A 283 14.07 10.07 0.33
N ASP A 284 14.71 10.03 1.50
CA ASP A 284 16.14 10.35 1.62
C ASP A 284 17.03 9.24 1.06
N MET A 285 16.69 7.96 1.27
CA MET A 285 17.34 6.85 0.58
C MET A 285 17.20 6.98 -0.94
N ALA A 286 16.03 7.36 -1.46
CA ALA A 286 15.83 7.51 -2.90
C ALA A 286 16.76 8.57 -3.53
N LYS A 287 17.10 9.66 -2.82
CA LYS A 287 18.07 10.67 -3.29
C LYS A 287 19.51 10.14 -3.36
N LEU A 288 19.83 9.10 -2.60
CA LEU A 288 21.17 8.51 -2.52
C LEU A 288 21.39 7.36 -3.52
N VAL A 289 20.33 6.84 -4.16
CA VAL A 289 20.41 5.71 -5.10
C VAL A 289 20.76 6.21 -6.51
N PRO A 290 21.92 5.81 -7.07
CA PRO A 290 22.26 6.14 -8.45
C PRO A 290 21.23 5.56 -9.43
N GLY A 291 20.82 6.36 -10.42
CA GLY A 291 19.80 5.97 -11.40
C GLY A 291 18.35 6.27 -10.97
N GLY A 292 18.13 6.81 -9.77
CA GLY A 292 16.85 7.43 -9.39
C GLY A 292 16.63 8.77 -10.11
N ASP A 293 16.20 8.71 -11.37
CA ASP A 293 15.66 9.84 -12.15
C ASP A 293 16.63 11.03 -12.38
N ILE A 294 17.65 10.81 -13.22
CA ILE A 294 18.63 11.82 -13.70
C ILE A 294 17.99 13.05 -14.40
N ASN A 295 16.68 13.01 -14.73
CA ASN A 295 15.98 14.07 -15.47
C ASN A 295 15.04 14.95 -14.61
N CYS A 296 15.15 14.93 -13.28
CA CYS A 296 14.30 15.74 -12.39
C CYS A 296 15.08 16.77 -11.54
N GLN A 297 15.91 17.61 -12.18
CA GLN A 297 16.48 18.81 -11.55
C GLN A 297 15.95 20.10 -12.18
N GLY A 298 14.84 20.59 -11.64
CA GLY A 298 14.39 21.96 -11.83
C GLY A 298 15.14 22.92 -10.89
N SER A 299 16.04 23.72 -11.46
CA SER A 299 16.49 25.04 -10.95
C SER A 299 16.62 25.25 -9.43
N CYS A 300 17.82 25.02 -8.88
CA CYS A 300 18.32 25.75 -7.73
C CYS A 300 19.74 26.27 -8.00
N SER A 301 19.83 27.54 -8.40
CA SER A 301 21.09 28.22 -8.71
C SER A 301 21.94 28.47 -7.46
N SER A 302 23.04 27.72 -7.27
CA SER A 302 24.21 28.26 -6.58
C SER A 302 25.52 27.53 -6.92
N ASN A 303 26.48 28.31 -7.40
CA ASN A 303 27.85 27.97 -7.75
C ASN A 303 28.53 26.88 -6.88
N LYS A 304 29.09 25.86 -7.54
CA LYS A 304 30.54 25.60 -7.45
C LYS A 304 31.09 24.83 -8.65
N LYS A 305 32.21 25.32 -9.18
CA LYS A 305 33.02 24.60 -10.19
C LYS A 305 33.56 23.30 -9.60
N GLN A 306 33.44 22.21 -10.33
CA GLN A 306 34.55 21.27 -10.45
C GLN A 306 34.53 20.59 -11.83
N THR A 307 35.64 20.76 -12.55
CA THR A 307 36.07 19.95 -13.71
C THR A 307 36.11 18.47 -13.31
N VAL A 308 36.01 17.49 -14.22
CA VAL A 308 37.09 17.05 -15.13
C VAL A 308 36.53 16.23 -16.32
N ALA A 309 37.16 16.42 -17.48
CA ALA A 309 37.25 15.58 -18.69
C ALA A 309 36.00 14.90 -19.29
N ALA A 310 35.77 15.21 -20.57
CA ALA A 310 35.06 14.33 -21.49
C ALA A 310 35.96 13.16 -21.93
N ASN A 311 35.33 12.05 -22.31
CA ASN A 311 35.72 11.29 -23.50
C ASN A 311 34.43 11.01 -24.27
N ALA A 312 34.47 11.20 -25.58
CA ALA A 312 33.37 10.91 -26.48
C ALA A 312 33.81 9.79 -27.39
N ASP A 313 33.00 8.74 -27.49
CA ASP A 313 33.03 7.79 -28.58
C ASP A 313 31.57 7.54 -29.00
N ASN A 314 31.29 7.74 -30.28
CA ASN A 314 30.00 7.44 -30.89
C ASN A 314 30.00 5.97 -31.33
N GLU A 315 29.01 5.20 -30.90
CA GLU A 315 28.54 4.05 -31.67
C GLU A 315 27.02 4.16 -31.81
N GLU A 316 26.55 4.11 -33.05
CA GLU A 316 25.15 3.92 -33.41
C GLU A 316 24.76 2.47 -33.13
N GLU A 317 23.49 2.21 -32.77
CA GLU A 317 22.66 1.12 -33.34
C GLU A 317 21.39 0.83 -32.52
N ALA A 318 20.42 0.23 -33.23
CA ALA A 318 19.38 -0.68 -32.75
C ALA A 318 18.28 -0.21 -31.76
N GLU A 319 17.07 -0.18 -32.34
CA GLU A 319 15.75 -0.25 -31.73
C GLU A 319 15.66 -1.19 -30.51
N GLY A 320 15.29 -0.65 -29.35
CA GLY A 320 15.23 -1.36 -28.06
C GLY A 320 13.81 -1.64 -27.55
N GLY A 321 13.04 -2.47 -28.25
CA GLY A 321 11.82 -3.05 -27.68
C GLY A 321 12.17 -4.01 -26.54
N CYS A 322 11.75 -3.72 -25.30
CA CYS A 322 12.12 -4.50 -24.11
C CYS A 322 11.34 -5.83 -24.00
N GLY A 323 11.62 -6.74 -24.92
CA GLY A 323 11.54 -8.18 -24.69
C GLY A 323 12.84 -8.71 -24.04
N SER A 324 12.77 -9.88 -23.44
CA SER A 324 13.88 -10.48 -22.67
C SER A 324 15.08 -10.89 -23.53
N SER A 325 16.27 -10.29 -23.32
CA SER A 325 17.55 -11.00 -23.46
C SER A 325 18.77 -10.19 -23.01
N ASN A 326 19.32 -10.50 -21.83
CA ASN A 326 20.72 -10.92 -21.73
C ASN A 326 21.01 -11.58 -20.37
N GLY A 327 21.44 -12.84 -20.43
CA GLY A 327 21.57 -13.73 -19.27
C GLY A 327 22.20 -15.08 -19.66
N LYS A 328 23.41 -15.01 -20.22
CA LYS A 328 24.40 -16.10 -20.30
C LYS A 328 25.57 -15.64 -19.42
N GLU A 329 26.18 -16.39 -18.50
CA GLU A 329 26.02 -17.76 -17.95
C GLU A 329 25.74 -17.64 -16.43
N SER A 330 25.48 -18.64 -15.57
CA SER A 330 25.83 -20.07 -15.48
C SER A 330 24.63 -20.91 -14.98
N GLY A 331 23.93 -21.59 -15.90
CA GLY A 331 22.67 -22.31 -15.62
C GLY A 331 22.76 -23.63 -14.83
N GLY A 332 23.67 -23.75 -13.86
CA GLY A 332 23.85 -24.98 -13.06
C GLY A 332 23.98 -24.76 -11.55
N GLU A 333 24.48 -23.61 -11.09
CA GLU A 333 24.92 -23.43 -9.70
C GLU A 333 23.74 -23.33 -8.70
N MET A 334 22.65 -22.65 -9.07
CA MET A 334 21.43 -22.66 -8.23
C MET A 334 20.78 -24.05 -8.15
N ALA A 335 20.75 -24.83 -9.24
CA ALA A 335 20.18 -26.17 -9.22
C ALA A 335 21.03 -27.14 -8.37
N GLN A 336 22.35 -26.97 -8.37
CA GLN A 336 23.26 -27.71 -7.49
C GLN A 336 23.09 -27.28 -6.01
N MET A 337 22.89 -25.99 -5.74
CA MET A 337 22.58 -25.50 -4.39
C MET A 337 21.24 -26.04 -3.87
N GLU A 338 20.21 -26.08 -4.71
CA GLU A 338 18.88 -26.60 -4.35
C GLU A 338 18.89 -28.12 -4.12
N LEU A 339 19.62 -28.89 -4.95
CA LEU A 339 19.86 -30.31 -4.71
C LEU A 339 20.65 -30.57 -3.41
N LYS A 340 21.62 -29.70 -3.09
CA LYS A 340 22.39 -29.83 -1.85
C LYS A 340 21.54 -29.55 -0.62
N LEU A 341 20.73 -28.49 -0.63
CA LEU A 341 19.79 -28.19 0.45
C LEU A 341 18.79 -29.34 0.67
N GLN A 342 18.29 -29.97 -0.39
CA GLN A 342 17.43 -31.16 -0.27
C GLN A 342 18.18 -32.38 0.29
N GLN A 343 19.47 -32.55 0.01
CA GLN A 343 20.29 -33.60 0.63
C GLN A 343 20.55 -33.31 2.12
N ASP A 344 20.78 -32.05 2.49
CA ASP A 344 21.00 -31.63 3.86
C ASP A 344 19.71 -31.80 4.70
N GLU A 345 18.53 -31.43 4.18
CA GLU A 345 17.22 -31.71 4.84
C GLU A 345 16.92 -33.22 4.97
N LEU A 346 17.37 -34.04 4.01
CA LEU A 346 17.27 -35.51 4.09
C LEU A 346 18.26 -36.11 5.11
N ALA A 347 19.40 -35.45 5.37
CA ALA A 347 20.34 -35.82 6.42
C ALA A 347 19.80 -35.48 7.83
N GLU A 348 19.24 -34.28 8.01
CA GLU A 348 18.57 -33.88 9.26
C GLU A 348 17.43 -34.86 9.61
N THR A 349 16.58 -35.20 8.63
CA THR A 349 15.43 -36.10 8.86
C THR A 349 15.82 -37.58 9.05
N SER A 350 17.03 -37.98 8.67
CA SER A 350 17.56 -39.33 8.92
C SER A 350 18.43 -39.45 10.17
N GLY A 351 18.67 -38.35 10.90
CA GLY A 351 19.29 -38.36 12.22
C GLY A 351 20.77 -38.73 12.24
N MET A 352 21.49 -38.57 11.12
CA MET A 352 22.93 -38.84 11.01
C MET A 352 23.77 -37.56 11.20
N GLU A 353 23.61 -36.90 12.35
CA GLU A 353 24.51 -35.82 12.75
C GLU A 353 25.75 -36.38 13.48
N THR A 354 26.93 -36.25 12.88
CA THR A 354 28.21 -36.43 13.59
C THR A 354 28.61 -35.13 14.28
N GLU A 355 28.50 -35.07 15.60
CA GLU A 355 28.99 -33.94 16.41
C GLU A 355 30.50 -33.70 16.18
N ILE A 356 30.85 -32.63 15.46
CA ILE A 356 32.24 -32.16 15.35
C ILE A 356 32.61 -31.43 16.63
N LYS A 357 33.19 -32.16 17.59
CA LYS A 357 33.75 -31.56 18.82
C LYS A 357 35.03 -30.80 18.52
N LEU A 358 34.93 -29.47 18.56
CA LEU A 358 36.08 -28.57 18.50
C LEU A 358 37.07 -28.87 19.66
N PRO A 359 38.39 -28.93 19.41
CA PRO A 359 39.36 -29.27 20.45
C PRO A 359 39.50 -28.13 21.47
N ALA A 360 39.19 -28.42 22.73
CA ALA A 360 39.36 -27.49 23.84
C ALA A 360 40.85 -27.18 24.08
N LYS A 361 41.17 -25.89 24.27
CA LYS A 361 42.54 -25.46 24.62
C LYS A 361 42.94 -25.98 26.00
N VAL A 362 44.13 -26.56 26.08
CA VAL A 362 44.74 -27.03 27.33
C VAL A 362 45.24 -25.84 28.15
N THR A 363 44.70 -25.65 29.35
CA THR A 363 45.36 -24.95 30.46
C THR A 363 45.25 -25.81 31.70
N GLN A 364 46.40 -26.04 32.35
CA GLN A 364 46.54 -27.04 33.41
C GLN A 364 46.18 -26.51 34.81
N ALA A 365 45.81 -27.47 35.66
CA ALA A 365 46.12 -27.57 37.09
C ALA A 365 45.15 -27.00 38.17
N ALA A 366 45.10 -27.80 39.25
CA ALA A 366 44.80 -27.46 40.64
C ALA A 366 43.33 -27.46 41.13
N ASN A 367 42.83 -28.66 41.43
CA ASN A 367 42.19 -29.08 42.69
C ASN A 367 41.65 -27.99 43.65
N LYS A 368 40.35 -28.07 43.98
CA LYS A 368 39.89 -28.62 45.29
C LYS A 368 38.34 -28.77 45.39
N SER A 369 37.92 -29.86 46.04
CA SER A 369 36.81 -30.04 47.02
C SER A 369 35.77 -28.90 47.20
N ASP A 370 34.46 -29.12 47.36
CA ASP A 370 33.74 -30.38 47.67
C ASP A 370 32.18 -30.25 47.60
N LEU A 371 31.50 -31.38 47.82
CA LEU A 371 30.15 -31.56 48.43
C LEU A 371 28.80 -31.45 47.65
N SER A 372 28.08 -32.58 47.72
CA SER A 372 26.61 -32.77 47.84
C SER A 372 25.64 -32.29 46.74
N GLN A 373 25.07 -33.19 45.93
CA GLN A 373 23.79 -33.95 46.15
C GLN A 373 22.49 -33.14 45.94
N ASN A 374 21.77 -33.35 44.82
CA ASN A 374 20.58 -34.24 44.81
C ASN A 374 19.82 -34.32 43.45
N THR A 375 19.19 -35.48 43.25
CA THR A 375 18.19 -35.90 42.25
C THR A 375 16.81 -35.24 42.47
N ALA A 376 15.76 -35.38 41.63
CA ALA A 376 15.53 -35.62 40.19
C ALA A 376 13.99 -35.71 39.95
N SER A 377 13.52 -35.77 38.69
CA SER A 377 12.10 -35.92 38.27
C SER A 377 11.19 -34.71 38.52
N THR A 378 10.06 -34.48 37.83
CA THR A 378 9.34 -35.19 36.74
C THR A 378 8.84 -34.13 35.72
N GLY A 379 8.34 -34.39 34.51
CA GLY A 379 7.99 -35.62 33.79
C GLY A 379 7.54 -35.31 32.34
N MET A 380 6.90 -36.24 31.63
CA MET A 380 6.44 -36.08 30.22
C MET A 380 4.92 -36.21 30.06
N SER A 381 4.37 -35.61 29.00
CA SER A 381 3.17 -36.11 28.31
C SER A 381 3.17 -35.67 26.84
N SER A 382 2.81 -36.58 25.94
CA SER A 382 2.86 -36.42 24.48
C SER A 382 1.47 -36.56 23.85
N ILE A 383 1.29 -35.97 22.66
CA ILE A 383 0.04 -36.01 21.86
C ILE A 383 0.37 -36.60 20.48
N PRO A 384 -0.41 -37.56 19.95
CA PRO A 384 -0.02 -38.33 18.76
C PRO A 384 -0.31 -37.62 17.42
N ILE A 385 0.56 -37.81 16.44
CA ILE A 385 0.42 -37.31 15.06
C ILE A 385 -0.24 -38.38 14.17
N ARG A 386 -1.19 -37.94 13.35
CA ARG A 386 -2.01 -38.78 12.45
C ARG A 386 -1.30 -39.03 11.11
N THR A 387 -1.03 -40.29 10.78
CA THR A 387 -0.46 -40.72 9.49
C THR A 387 -1.43 -40.47 8.33
N LYS A 388 -0.87 -40.10 7.16
CA LYS A 388 -1.62 -39.85 5.91
C LYS A 388 -1.38 -40.98 4.90
N GLN A 389 -2.46 -41.58 4.42
CA GLN A 389 -2.42 -42.52 3.30
C GLN A 389 -2.20 -41.77 1.97
N THR A 390 -1.49 -42.43 1.05
CA THR A 390 -1.30 -42.01 -0.34
C THR A 390 -2.62 -42.12 -1.13
N LYS A 391 -2.84 -41.20 -2.08
CA LYS A 391 -3.92 -41.34 -3.09
C LYS A 391 -3.41 -40.93 -4.48
N SER A 392 -3.90 -41.67 -5.46
CA SER A 392 -3.42 -41.72 -6.84
C SER A 392 -3.84 -40.52 -7.70
N LEU A 393 -3.11 -40.35 -8.80
CA LEU A 393 -3.34 -39.34 -9.84
C LEU A 393 -4.66 -39.57 -10.58
N GLY A 394 -5.45 -38.52 -10.70
CA GLY A 394 -6.59 -38.43 -11.60
C GLY A 394 -7.03 -36.97 -11.72
N LYS A 395 -6.88 -36.35 -12.90
CA LYS A 395 -7.39 -35.01 -13.18
C LYS A 395 -8.88 -35.09 -13.50
N PRO A 396 -9.76 -34.37 -12.78
CA PRO A 396 -10.98 -33.84 -13.35
C PRO A 396 -10.74 -32.39 -13.77
N GLU A 397 -11.01 -32.06 -15.03
CA GLU A 397 -11.25 -30.66 -15.38
C GLU A 397 -12.47 -30.18 -14.58
N ARG A 398 -12.27 -29.11 -13.80
CA ARG A 398 -13.33 -28.52 -12.99
C ARG A 398 -13.38 -27.03 -13.25
N ASN A 399 -14.21 -26.66 -14.23
CA ASN A 399 -14.82 -25.34 -14.34
C ASN A 399 -15.73 -25.09 -13.12
N VAL A 400 -15.11 -24.92 -11.95
CA VAL A 400 -15.78 -24.44 -10.74
C VAL A 400 -15.68 -22.93 -10.78
N ALA A 401 -16.81 -22.28 -11.06
CA ALA A 401 -16.92 -20.83 -10.97
C ALA A 401 -16.37 -20.33 -9.63
N PRO A 402 -15.63 -19.21 -9.59
CA PRO A 402 -15.00 -18.74 -8.37
C PRO A 402 -16.05 -18.57 -7.25
N PRO A 403 -15.73 -18.92 -5.99
CA PRO A 403 -16.67 -18.83 -4.90
C PRO A 403 -17.08 -17.37 -4.70
N LYS A 404 -18.35 -17.07 -5.03
CA LYS A 404 -18.91 -15.71 -4.93
C LYS A 404 -18.76 -15.20 -3.49
N GLN A 405 -18.19 -14.00 -3.35
CA GLN A 405 -18.04 -13.34 -2.06
C GLN A 405 -19.44 -13.05 -1.51
N LYS A 406 -19.80 -13.67 -0.37
CA LYS A 406 -21.03 -13.31 0.34
C LYS A 406 -20.79 -11.98 1.04
N LEU A 407 -21.37 -10.92 0.51
CA LEU A 407 -21.32 -9.58 1.10
C LEU A 407 -22.46 -9.40 2.10
N GLY A 408 -22.16 -8.72 3.19
CA GLY A 408 -23.12 -8.31 4.21
C GLY A 408 -22.99 -6.84 4.55
N GLN A 409 -23.77 -6.39 5.52
CA GLN A 409 -23.59 -5.08 6.15
C GLN A 409 -22.72 -5.22 7.40
N CYS A 410 -21.85 -4.26 7.66
CA CYS A 410 -21.10 -4.18 8.90
C CYS A 410 -22.05 -3.97 10.08
N GLU A 411 -22.00 -4.83 11.08
CA GLU A 411 -22.87 -4.80 12.28
C GLU A 411 -22.81 -3.48 13.06
N ARG A 412 -21.74 -2.67 12.86
CA ARG A 412 -21.53 -1.41 13.59
C ARG A 412 -21.80 -0.13 12.80
N CYS A 413 -21.66 -0.14 11.48
CA CYS A 413 -21.83 1.07 10.65
C CYS A 413 -22.80 0.91 9.49
N GLY A 414 -23.38 -0.28 9.26
CA GLY A 414 -24.31 -0.54 8.17
C GLY A 414 -23.69 -0.59 6.77
N TYR A 415 -22.50 -0.03 6.57
CA TYR A 415 -21.81 -0.07 5.27
C TYR A 415 -21.48 -1.50 4.83
N LEU A 416 -21.52 -1.75 3.51
CA LEU A 416 -21.21 -3.07 2.97
C LEU A 416 -19.77 -3.48 3.29
N SER A 417 -19.64 -4.73 3.71
CA SER A 417 -18.39 -5.35 4.15
C SER A 417 -18.39 -6.84 3.83
N SER A 418 -17.19 -7.39 3.61
CA SER A 418 -16.94 -8.82 3.44
C SER A 418 -16.67 -9.56 4.75
N GLN A 419 -16.68 -8.82 5.87
CA GLN A 419 -16.49 -9.28 7.24
C GLN A 419 -17.59 -8.68 8.12
N ALA A 420 -17.99 -9.37 9.20
CA ALA A 420 -19.03 -8.91 10.13
C ALA A 420 -18.78 -7.49 10.69
N ILE A 421 -17.50 -7.16 10.95
CA ILE A 421 -17.05 -5.82 11.30
C ILE A 421 -16.07 -5.35 10.22
N CYS A 422 -16.33 -4.19 9.62
CA CYS A 422 -15.50 -3.67 8.53
C CYS A 422 -14.15 -3.13 9.03
N LYS A 423 -13.13 -3.09 8.16
CA LYS A 423 -11.76 -2.65 8.50
C LYS A 423 -11.75 -1.26 9.15
N ALA A 424 -12.58 -0.34 8.68
CA ALA A 424 -12.71 0.99 9.26
C ALA A 424 -13.27 0.96 10.70
N CYS A 425 -14.29 0.14 10.99
CA CYS A 425 -14.80 -0.04 12.35
C CYS A 425 -13.78 -0.70 13.29
N VAL A 426 -12.94 -1.62 12.79
CA VAL A 426 -11.83 -2.20 13.58
C VAL A 426 -10.78 -1.12 13.91
N LEU A 427 -10.44 -0.25 12.97
CA LEU A 427 -9.52 0.87 13.21
C LEU A 427 -10.11 1.90 14.20
N LEU A 428 -11.39 2.25 14.08
CA LEU A 428 -12.11 3.09 15.04
C LEU A 428 -12.17 2.45 16.44
N GLU A 429 -12.33 1.13 16.54
CA GLU A 429 -12.27 0.44 17.84
C GLU A 429 -10.86 0.47 18.43
N GLY A 430 -9.81 0.27 17.61
CA GLY A 430 -8.42 0.41 18.06
C GLY A 430 -8.13 1.80 18.63
N LEU A 431 -8.62 2.86 17.97
CA LEU A 431 -8.53 4.24 18.47
C LEU A 431 -9.32 4.45 19.77
N ASN A 432 -10.52 3.86 19.89
CA ASN A 432 -11.33 3.97 21.11
C ASN A 432 -10.78 3.12 22.27
N LYS A 433 -10.08 2.02 22.01
CA LYS A 433 -9.39 1.20 23.04
C LYS A 433 -8.20 1.92 23.69
N ALA A 434 -7.63 2.92 23.02
CA ALA A 434 -6.62 3.81 23.60
C ALA A 434 -7.22 4.88 24.55
N ARG A 435 -8.55 4.95 24.70
CA ARG A 435 -9.17 5.73 25.79
C ARG A 435 -9.05 4.94 27.09
N PRO A 436 -8.67 5.58 28.21
CA PRO A 436 -8.77 4.93 29.52
C PRO A 436 -10.23 4.51 29.76
N ARG A 437 -10.46 3.29 30.24
CA ARG A 437 -11.81 2.82 30.60
C ARG A 437 -12.37 3.70 31.71
N THR A 438 -13.33 4.56 31.39
CA THR A 438 -14.01 5.45 32.34
C THR A 438 -15.36 4.91 32.83
N GLY A 439 -15.71 3.67 32.47
CA GLY A 439 -16.83 2.95 33.06
C GLY A 439 -16.34 2.12 34.24
N ILE A 440 -16.82 2.46 35.44
CA ILE A 440 -16.85 1.50 36.54
C ILE A 440 -17.96 0.51 36.17
N GLU A 441 -17.60 -0.75 35.94
CA GLU A 441 -18.56 -1.84 35.81
C GLU A 441 -19.18 -2.08 37.19
N VAL A 442 -20.22 -1.31 37.53
CA VAL A 442 -21.05 -1.60 38.70
C VAL A 442 -21.84 -2.86 38.37
N GLY A 443 -21.40 -3.98 38.93
CA GLY A 443 -22.04 -5.29 38.77
C GLY A 443 -23.42 -5.33 39.42
N GLY A 444 -24.42 -4.76 38.74
CA GLY A 444 -25.83 -4.93 39.05
C GLY A 444 -26.37 -6.14 38.29
N ASN A 445 -26.41 -7.30 38.95
CA ASN A 445 -27.01 -8.52 38.42
C ASN A 445 -28.55 -8.42 38.56
N PRO A 446 -29.35 -8.42 37.48
CA PRO A 446 -30.79 -8.52 37.60
C PRO A 446 -31.18 -9.99 37.80
N GLY A 447 -31.72 -10.29 38.99
CA GLY A 447 -32.51 -11.51 39.24
C GLY A 447 -33.97 -11.31 38.88
#